data_AF-A0A540V9G5-F1
#
_entry.id   AF-A0A540V9G5-F1
#
_cell.length_a   1.000
_cell.length_b   1.000
_cell.length_c   1.000
_cell.angle_alpha   90.00
_cell.angle_beta   90.00
_cell.angle_gamma   90.00
#
_symmetry.space_group_name_H-M   'P 1'
#
loop_
_entity.id
_entity.type
_entity.pdbx_description
1 polymer ?
#
loop_
_entity_poly.entity_id
_entity_poly.type
_entity_poly.pdbx_seq_one_letter_code
_entity_poly.pdbx_strand_id
1 'polypeptide(L)'
;MRLTDLPDALGATTTGMVETDFFGHANTTISNLRLRRAFVNLDWGNRELLVGQDWSPMFTVAVFPQGIATTFGAPFQPFARQPQIRFTWKPENLRLIGVTGWQRDAFADIGGTKAQFDSELPILHLHAQYLFGNSLIGVGAQQKWARPNLEADRFGSGAVQGYLRLVGSAVQFRAKATYGSNLADHLMLSGYAFEGEERATATTFEPLYLISTWAEILTTSRPVSVGLLGGYTENLGTSDDLATPEAFNFNARTPDMAYQWRVAPRIEYHTGPLRLGFELEVTSA
;
A
#
# COMPACT_ATOMS: atom_id res chain seq x y z
N MET A 1 -5.55 -19.25 6.08
CA MET A 1 -4.95 -20.47 6.62
C MET A 1 -3.48 -20.21 6.91
N ARG A 2 -3.09 -20.28 8.18
CA ARG A 2 -1.67 -20.31 8.58
C ARG A 2 -1.22 -21.78 8.60
N LEU A 3 -0.04 -22.05 8.07
CA LEU A 3 0.60 -23.37 8.06
C LEU A 3 1.77 -23.29 9.05
N THR A 4 1.64 -23.94 10.19
CA THR A 4 2.59 -23.84 11.31
C THR A 4 3.34 -25.13 11.59
N ASP A 5 2.82 -26.28 11.18
CA ASP A 5 3.40 -27.60 11.44
C ASP A 5 4.28 -28.05 10.26
N LEU A 6 5.12 -27.14 9.77
CA LEU A 6 6.08 -27.41 8.69
C LEU A 6 7.44 -27.80 9.29
N PRO A 7 8.19 -28.73 8.68
CA PRO A 7 9.55 -29.01 9.09
C PRO A 7 10.42 -27.75 9.01
N ASP A 8 11.33 -27.59 9.98
CA ASP A 8 12.36 -26.55 9.91
C ASP A 8 13.23 -26.74 8.66
N ALA A 9 13.68 -25.61 8.09
CA ALA A 9 14.50 -25.59 6.90
C ALA A 9 15.64 -24.59 7.07
N LEU A 10 16.86 -24.98 6.68
CA LEU A 10 18.05 -24.12 6.75
C LEU A 10 18.31 -23.54 8.17
N GLY A 11 17.93 -24.27 9.22
CA GLY A 11 18.03 -23.84 10.62
C GLY A 11 17.03 -22.73 11.00
N ALA A 12 15.97 -22.55 10.23
CA ALA A 12 14.91 -21.58 10.47
C ALA A 12 13.60 -22.28 10.80
N THR A 13 12.80 -21.67 11.68
CA THR A 13 11.39 -22.03 11.84
C THR A 13 10.63 -21.67 10.58
N THR A 14 10.01 -22.67 9.96
CA THR A 14 9.31 -22.51 8.69
C THR A 14 7.81 -22.34 8.93
N THR A 15 7.22 -21.30 8.35
CA THR A 15 5.76 -21.10 8.36
C THR A 15 5.25 -20.76 6.97
N GLY A 16 3.96 -21.00 6.73
CA GLY A 16 3.29 -20.66 5.49
C GLY A 16 1.97 -19.91 5.73
N MET A 17 1.51 -19.21 4.70
CA MET A 17 0.21 -18.53 4.71
C MET A 17 -0.47 -18.74 3.36
N VAL A 18 -1.75 -19.08 3.39
CA VAL A 18 -2.68 -18.92 2.27
C VAL A 18 -3.91 -18.17 2.78
N GLU A 19 -4.17 -16.98 2.24
CA GLU A 19 -5.30 -16.12 2.62
C GLU A 19 -6.13 -15.81 1.38
N THR A 20 -7.45 -15.94 1.47
CA THR A 20 -8.40 -15.69 0.38
C THR A 20 -9.60 -14.87 0.86
N ASP A 21 -10.33 -14.23 -0.05
CA ASP A 21 -11.64 -13.61 0.19
C ASP A 21 -12.57 -13.77 -1.02
N PHE A 22 -13.83 -13.35 -0.87
CA PHE A 22 -14.83 -13.29 -1.94
C PHE A 22 -15.07 -11.86 -2.45
N PHE A 23 -14.06 -10.98 -2.35
CA PHE A 23 -14.24 -9.58 -2.76
C PHE A 23 -14.31 -9.43 -4.29
N GLY A 24 -13.78 -10.41 -5.05
CA GLY A 24 -13.58 -10.27 -6.49
C GLY A 24 -12.41 -9.33 -6.83
N HIS A 25 -12.08 -9.23 -8.11
CA HIS A 25 -11.03 -8.33 -8.62
C HIS A 25 -11.60 -7.09 -9.34
N ALA A 26 -12.83 -7.20 -9.83
CA ALA A 26 -13.59 -6.14 -10.49
C ALA A 26 -15.09 -6.30 -10.19
N ASN A 27 -15.90 -5.27 -10.47
CA ASN A 27 -17.35 -5.29 -10.25
C ASN A 27 -18.06 -6.46 -10.94
N THR A 28 -17.58 -6.88 -12.11
CA THR A 28 -18.12 -8.04 -12.86
C THR A 28 -17.79 -9.39 -12.21
N THR A 29 -16.93 -9.40 -11.19
CA THR A 29 -16.42 -10.61 -10.50
C THR A 29 -16.68 -10.58 -9.00
N ILE A 30 -17.61 -9.73 -8.54
CA ILE A 30 -18.03 -9.70 -7.13
C ILE A 30 -18.41 -11.12 -6.69
N SER A 31 -18.06 -11.47 -5.45
CA SER A 31 -18.28 -12.80 -4.87
C SER A 31 -17.44 -13.94 -5.47
N ASN A 32 -16.49 -13.66 -6.36
CA ASN A 32 -15.50 -14.66 -6.75
C ASN A 32 -14.39 -14.82 -5.70
N LEU A 33 -13.97 -16.07 -5.49
CA LEU A 33 -12.84 -16.39 -4.64
C LEU A 33 -11.55 -15.80 -5.23
N ARG A 34 -10.80 -15.07 -4.42
CA ARG A 34 -9.55 -14.45 -4.82
C ARG A 34 -8.45 -14.73 -3.81
N LEU A 35 -7.25 -14.99 -4.33
CA LEU A 35 -6.03 -15.08 -3.52
C LEU A 35 -5.62 -13.71 -3.00
N ARG A 36 -5.44 -13.61 -1.68
CA ARG A 36 -4.91 -12.43 -1.02
C ARG A 36 -3.41 -12.58 -0.74
N ARG A 37 -3.04 -13.63 0.00
CA ARG A 37 -1.67 -13.85 0.43
C ARG A 37 -1.30 -15.32 0.22
N ALA A 38 -0.10 -15.57 -0.26
CA ALA A 38 0.44 -16.91 -0.45
C ALA A 38 1.96 -16.83 -0.32
N PHE A 39 2.52 -17.23 0.81
CA PHE A 39 3.97 -17.17 1.02
C PHE A 39 4.46 -18.23 1.99
N VAL A 40 5.78 -18.45 1.93
CA VAL A 40 6.57 -19.16 2.94
C VAL A 40 7.43 -18.13 3.67
N ASN A 41 7.65 -18.33 4.97
CA ASN A 41 8.51 -17.51 5.80
C ASN A 41 9.48 -18.39 6.61
N LEU A 42 10.77 -18.04 6.55
CA LEU A 42 11.85 -18.64 7.33
C LEU A 42 12.27 -17.65 8.42
N ASP A 43 12.16 -18.03 9.70
CA ASP A 43 12.54 -17.20 10.85
C ASP A 43 13.72 -17.80 11.62
N TRP A 44 14.82 -17.06 11.74
CA TRP A 44 16.01 -17.42 12.53
C TRP A 44 16.09 -16.63 13.85
N GLY A 45 14.98 -16.06 14.31
CA GLY A 45 14.88 -15.32 15.58
C GLY A 45 15.22 -13.84 15.46
N ASN A 46 16.37 -13.47 14.87
CA ASN A 46 16.75 -12.06 14.63
C ASN A 46 16.71 -11.64 13.15
N ARG A 47 16.35 -12.55 12.26
CA ARG A 47 16.19 -12.31 10.82
C ARG A 47 15.10 -13.20 10.24
N GLU A 48 14.40 -12.69 9.24
CA GLU A 48 13.32 -13.39 8.53
C GLU A 48 13.51 -13.27 7.03
N LEU A 49 13.13 -14.32 6.30
CA LEU A 49 13.00 -14.32 4.85
C LEU A 49 11.60 -14.78 4.46
N LEU A 50 10.82 -13.88 3.87
CA LEU A 50 9.53 -14.19 3.27
C LEU A 50 9.66 -14.27 1.74
N VAL A 51 9.09 -15.31 1.15
CA VAL A 51 9.00 -15.49 -0.30
C VAL A 51 7.57 -15.82 -0.70
N GLY A 52 6.98 -15.00 -1.57
CA GLY A 52 5.63 -15.19 -2.09
C GLY A 52 4.84 -13.88 -2.18
N GLN A 53 3.51 -13.95 -2.22
CA GLN A 53 2.63 -12.79 -2.27
C GLN A 53 2.21 -12.37 -0.86
N ASP A 54 2.57 -11.14 -0.48
CA ASP A 54 2.16 -10.48 0.76
C ASP A 54 1.86 -8.98 0.50
N TRP A 55 1.47 -8.23 1.52
CA TRP A 55 1.32 -6.78 1.43
C TRP A 55 2.60 -6.09 0.93
N SER A 56 2.44 -5.06 0.08
CA SER A 56 3.53 -4.13 -0.22
C SER A 56 4.02 -3.48 1.09
N PRO A 57 5.33 -3.31 1.32
CA PRO A 57 5.86 -2.57 2.47
C PRO A 57 5.26 -1.17 2.65
N MET A 58 4.82 -0.53 1.57
CA MET A 58 4.10 0.76 1.61
C MET A 58 2.76 0.66 2.38
N PHE A 59 2.09 -0.49 2.33
CA PHE A 59 0.89 -0.71 3.14
C PHE A 59 1.22 -0.63 4.64
N THR A 60 2.39 -1.13 5.05
CA THR A 60 2.85 -1.12 6.45
C THR A 60 1.85 -1.78 7.39
N VAL A 61 1.87 -3.11 7.48
CA VAL A 61 0.95 -3.90 8.32
C VAL A 61 0.98 -3.47 9.81
N ALA A 62 2.07 -2.87 10.29
CA ALA A 62 2.16 -2.35 11.65
C ALA A 62 1.34 -1.05 11.89
N VAL A 63 1.08 -0.26 10.84
CA VAL A 63 0.45 1.07 10.88
C VAL A 63 -0.46 1.26 9.66
N PHE A 64 -1.75 0.93 9.83
CA PHE A 64 -2.80 1.16 8.85
C PHE A 64 -4.12 1.55 9.56
N PRO A 65 -5.05 2.24 8.89
CA PRO A 65 -6.35 2.63 9.45
C PRO A 65 -7.14 1.42 9.97
N GLN A 66 -7.76 1.54 11.13
CA GLN A 66 -8.56 0.48 11.77
C GLN A 66 -10.07 0.71 11.59
N GLY A 67 -10.46 1.35 10.48
CA GLY A 67 -11.86 1.60 10.14
C GLY A 67 -12.67 0.32 9.91
N ILE A 68 -13.98 0.48 9.83
CA ILE A 68 -14.93 -0.60 9.52
C ILE A 68 -14.98 -0.85 8.01
N ALA A 69 -14.87 0.22 7.20
CA ALA A 69 -14.83 0.12 5.76
C ALA A 69 -13.69 -0.77 5.28
N THR A 70 -14.00 -1.68 4.35
CA THR A 70 -13.03 -2.63 3.78
C THR A 70 -12.01 -1.98 2.85
N THR A 71 -12.09 -0.66 2.65
CA THR A 71 -11.16 0.14 1.85
C THR A 71 -9.86 0.45 2.59
N PHE A 72 -9.81 0.24 3.92
CA PHE A 72 -8.63 0.48 4.76
C PHE A 72 -8.03 1.89 4.60
N GLY A 73 -8.89 2.90 4.37
CA GLY A 73 -8.48 4.29 4.20
C GLY A 73 -7.91 4.64 2.83
N ALA A 74 -8.11 3.81 1.79
CA ALA A 74 -7.86 4.22 0.42
C ALA A 74 -8.76 5.43 0.02
N PRO A 75 -8.25 6.36 -0.81
CA PRO A 75 -6.92 6.37 -1.44
C PRO A 75 -5.81 7.00 -0.59
N PHE A 76 -6.06 7.35 0.68
CA PHE A 76 -5.09 8.02 1.54
C PHE A 76 -3.95 7.10 2.00
N GLN A 77 -4.22 5.81 2.07
CA GLN A 77 -3.34 4.75 2.51
C GLN A 77 -2.91 3.89 1.32
N PRO A 78 -1.60 3.69 1.07
CA PRO A 78 -1.14 2.77 0.04
C PRO A 78 -1.74 1.37 0.24
N PHE A 79 -2.34 0.81 -0.81
CA PHE A 79 -3.05 -0.47 -0.77
C PHE A 79 -2.63 -1.35 -1.95
N ALA A 80 -1.62 -2.18 -1.74
CA ALA A 80 -1.19 -3.17 -2.72
C ALA A 80 -0.69 -4.44 -2.04
N ARG A 81 -0.77 -5.55 -2.77
CA ARG A 81 -0.11 -6.82 -2.44
C ARG A 81 0.75 -7.21 -3.63
N GLN A 82 1.91 -7.79 -3.38
CA GLN A 82 2.87 -8.10 -4.43
C GLN A 82 3.60 -9.41 -4.18
N PRO A 83 3.90 -10.19 -5.24
CA PRO A 83 4.92 -11.22 -5.16
C PRO A 83 6.25 -10.56 -4.83
N GLN A 84 6.89 -11.04 -3.77
CA GLN A 84 8.05 -10.43 -3.18
C GLN A 84 8.98 -11.45 -2.55
N ILE A 85 10.26 -11.07 -2.50
CA ILE A 85 11.26 -11.62 -1.59
C ILE A 85 11.55 -10.51 -0.59
N ARG A 86 11.21 -10.75 0.68
CA ARG A 86 11.37 -9.80 1.77
C ARG A 86 12.33 -10.35 2.80
N PHE A 87 13.44 -9.65 2.99
CA PHE A 87 14.35 -9.89 4.09
C PHE A 87 14.09 -8.87 5.20
N THR A 88 13.94 -9.34 6.43
CA THR A 88 13.82 -8.48 7.61
C THR A 88 14.93 -8.81 8.59
N TRP A 89 15.77 -7.83 8.92
CA TRP A 89 16.70 -7.92 10.04
C TRP A 89 16.09 -7.20 11.24
N LYS A 90 16.00 -7.89 12.37
CA LYS A 90 15.23 -7.46 13.54
C LYS A 90 16.02 -7.50 14.86
N PRO A 91 17.14 -6.78 14.99
CA PRO A 91 17.89 -6.72 16.24
C PRO A 91 17.13 -5.89 17.28
N GLU A 92 16.84 -6.48 18.44
CA GLU A 92 16.15 -5.83 19.56
C GLU A 92 14.87 -5.09 19.10
N ASN A 93 14.92 -3.75 19.14
CA ASN A 93 13.83 -2.83 18.86
C ASN A 93 13.84 -2.28 17.43
N LEU A 94 14.84 -2.61 16.61
CA LEU A 94 14.94 -2.16 15.23
C LEU A 94 14.38 -3.23 14.28
N ARG A 95 13.73 -2.81 13.20
CA ARG A 95 13.41 -3.65 12.04
C ARG A 95 13.90 -2.95 10.79
N LEU A 96 14.84 -3.56 10.07
CA LEU A 96 15.25 -3.14 8.73
C LEU A 96 14.67 -4.13 7.72
N ILE A 97 13.90 -3.63 6.77
CA ILE A 97 13.15 -4.45 5.83
C ILE A 97 13.60 -4.08 4.41
N GLY A 98 14.18 -5.04 3.71
CA GLY A 98 14.53 -4.94 2.29
C GLY A 98 13.62 -5.84 1.47
N VAL A 99 13.06 -5.32 0.37
CA VAL A 99 12.18 -6.08 -0.51
C VAL A 99 12.56 -5.88 -1.96
N THR A 100 12.58 -6.99 -2.70
CA THR A 100 12.49 -6.99 -4.16
C THR A 100 11.21 -7.72 -4.58
N GLY A 101 10.56 -7.26 -5.64
CA GLY A 101 9.29 -7.84 -6.07
C GLY A 101 8.82 -7.34 -7.43
N TRP A 102 7.60 -7.73 -7.77
CA TRP A 102 6.94 -7.32 -9.01
C TRP A 102 5.57 -6.74 -8.70
N GLN A 103 5.12 -5.80 -9.52
CA GLN A 103 3.80 -5.22 -9.38
C GLN A 103 2.77 -6.35 -9.50
N ARG A 104 1.87 -6.41 -8.52
CA ARG A 104 0.64 -7.17 -8.65
C ARG A 104 -0.48 -6.26 -8.27
N ASP A 105 -1.42 -6.20 -9.17
CA ASP A 105 -2.59 -5.38 -8.99
C ASP A 105 -3.53 -5.98 -7.93
N ALA A 106 -4.00 -5.14 -7.01
CA ALA A 106 -5.06 -5.51 -6.08
C ALA A 106 -6.44 -5.49 -6.75
N PHE A 107 -6.68 -4.58 -7.71
CA PHE A 107 -7.95 -4.32 -8.40
C PHE A 107 -7.75 -3.49 -9.69
N ALA A 108 -8.04 -4.08 -10.86
CA ALA A 108 -8.02 -3.45 -12.19
C ALA A 108 -7.12 -2.20 -12.30
N ASP A 109 -5.82 -2.42 -12.39
CA ASP A 109 -4.79 -1.41 -12.54
C ASP A 109 -4.98 -0.64 -13.84
N ILE A 110 -4.81 0.68 -13.75
CA ILE A 110 -4.90 1.60 -14.86
C ILE A 110 -3.58 1.45 -15.64
N GLY A 111 -3.55 0.45 -16.54
CA GLY A 111 -2.36 0.07 -17.33
C GLY A 111 -1.89 -1.38 -17.12
N GLY A 112 -2.39 -2.08 -16.10
CA GLY A 112 -2.02 -3.46 -15.78
C GLY A 112 -0.56 -3.64 -15.34
N THR A 113 -0.19 -4.88 -15.01
CA THR A 113 1.19 -5.20 -14.58
C THR A 113 2.20 -5.20 -15.72
N LYS A 114 1.75 -5.13 -16.98
CA LYS A 114 2.59 -5.26 -18.17
C LYS A 114 3.67 -4.19 -18.23
N ALA A 115 3.34 -2.93 -17.97
CA ALA A 115 4.32 -1.84 -18.04
C ALA A 115 5.46 -2.04 -17.03
N GLN A 116 5.17 -2.57 -15.82
CA GLN A 116 6.21 -2.87 -14.85
C GLN A 116 7.03 -4.10 -15.24
N PHE A 117 6.42 -5.11 -15.87
CA PHE A 117 7.14 -6.30 -16.36
C PHE A 117 8.06 -5.97 -17.55
N ASP A 118 7.57 -5.20 -18.52
CA ASP A 118 8.32 -4.76 -19.69
C ASP A 118 9.49 -3.81 -19.32
N SER A 119 9.50 -3.27 -18.10
CA SER A 119 10.65 -2.51 -17.59
C SER A 119 11.87 -3.40 -17.29
N GLU A 120 11.63 -4.71 -17.14
CA GLU A 120 12.61 -5.75 -16.81
C GLU A 120 13.35 -5.52 -15.48
N LEU A 121 12.90 -4.56 -14.68
CA LEU A 121 13.48 -4.21 -13.39
C LEU A 121 12.48 -4.49 -12.26
N PRO A 122 12.95 -5.11 -11.15
CA PRO A 122 12.09 -5.36 -10.03
C PRO A 122 11.77 -4.07 -9.27
N ILE A 123 10.68 -4.09 -8.51
CA ILE A 123 10.40 -3.09 -7.48
C ILE A 123 11.36 -3.29 -6.33
N LEU A 124 11.95 -2.21 -5.82
CA LEU A 124 12.81 -2.21 -4.64
C LEU A 124 12.15 -1.43 -3.51
N HIS A 125 12.19 -1.98 -2.29
CA HIS A 125 11.80 -1.25 -1.08
C HIS A 125 12.88 -1.33 0.00
N LEU A 126 12.97 -0.25 0.78
CA LEU A 126 13.76 -0.20 2.00
C LEU A 126 12.97 0.50 3.10
N HIS A 127 12.77 -0.15 4.23
CA HIS A 127 12.06 0.41 5.38
C HIS A 127 12.87 0.22 6.66
N ALA A 128 12.73 1.17 7.57
CA ALA A 128 13.26 1.10 8.93
C ALA A 128 12.15 1.39 9.93
N GLN A 129 12.09 0.61 11.00
CA GLN A 129 11.12 0.78 12.08
C GLN A 129 11.82 0.67 13.42
N TYR A 130 11.48 1.57 14.33
CA TYR A 130 11.91 1.52 15.72
C TYR A 130 10.68 1.26 16.61
N LEU A 131 10.77 0.20 17.42
CA LEU A 131 9.74 -0.26 18.33
C LEU A 131 10.07 0.20 19.75
N PHE A 132 9.10 0.75 20.47
CA PHE A 132 9.27 1.18 21.86
C PHE A 132 7.98 0.90 22.63
N GLY A 133 8.04 -0.11 23.50
CA GLY A 133 6.85 -0.69 24.12
C GLY A 133 5.88 -1.19 23.05
N ASN A 134 4.62 -0.75 23.12
CA ASN A 134 3.58 -1.09 22.14
C ASN A 134 3.54 -0.10 20.95
N SER A 135 4.39 0.92 20.97
CA SER A 135 4.47 1.98 19.98
C SER A 135 5.57 1.72 18.96
N LEU A 136 5.48 2.41 17.82
CA LEU A 136 6.45 2.32 16.75
C LEU A 136 6.47 3.62 15.94
N ILE A 137 7.65 3.98 15.46
CA ILE A 137 7.86 4.94 14.38
C ILE A 137 8.60 4.25 13.25
N GLY A 138 8.38 4.69 12.01
CA GLY A 138 9.11 4.15 10.88
C GLY A 138 9.09 5.06 9.68
N VAL A 139 10.04 4.77 8.80
CA VAL A 139 10.17 5.39 7.49
C VAL A 139 10.35 4.29 6.45
N GLY A 140 10.07 4.62 5.20
CA GLY A 140 10.36 3.71 4.10
C GLY A 140 10.33 4.40 2.76
N ALA A 141 10.96 3.75 1.79
CA ALA A 141 11.01 4.18 0.42
C ALA A 141 10.80 2.99 -0.53
N GLN A 142 10.26 3.29 -1.69
CA GLN A 142 10.09 2.39 -2.82
C GLN A 142 10.66 3.04 -4.07
N GLN A 143 11.30 2.24 -4.91
CA GLN A 143 11.63 2.56 -6.30
C GLN A 143 11.04 1.48 -7.21
N LYS A 144 10.45 1.90 -8.32
CA LYS A 144 10.02 1.04 -9.42
C LYS A 144 10.33 1.68 -10.76
N TRP A 145 10.16 0.89 -11.82
CA TRP A 145 10.28 1.32 -13.20
C TRP A 145 9.08 0.84 -13.98
N ALA A 146 8.74 1.58 -15.03
CA ALA A 146 7.71 1.20 -15.97
C ALA A 146 8.20 1.48 -17.39
N ARG A 147 7.83 0.59 -18.30
CA ARG A 147 8.01 0.71 -19.73
C ARG A 147 6.67 0.45 -20.41
N PRO A 148 5.84 1.49 -20.62
CA PRO A 148 4.45 1.32 -21.06
C PRO A 148 4.28 0.69 -22.45
N ASN A 149 5.25 0.89 -23.34
CA ASN A 149 5.38 0.24 -24.64
C ASN A 149 6.88 -0.05 -24.93
N LEU A 150 7.16 -0.93 -25.89
CA LEU A 150 8.52 -1.37 -26.19
C LEU A 150 9.33 -0.38 -27.05
N GLU A 151 8.69 0.67 -27.58
CA GLU A 151 9.34 1.68 -28.41
C GLU A 151 9.92 2.82 -27.55
N ALA A 152 9.39 3.01 -26.35
CA ALA A 152 9.84 4.02 -25.41
C ALA A 152 10.92 3.52 -24.44
N ASP A 153 11.62 4.49 -23.87
CA ASP A 153 12.50 4.28 -22.73
C ASP A 153 11.70 3.96 -21.46
N ARG A 154 12.36 3.28 -20.52
CA ARG A 154 11.80 3.09 -19.18
C ARG A 154 11.86 4.40 -18.41
N PHE A 155 10.83 4.70 -17.63
CA PHE A 155 10.87 5.79 -16.65
C PHE A 155 10.90 5.23 -15.23
N GLY A 156 11.59 5.95 -14.35
CA GLY A 156 11.66 5.63 -12.92
C GLY A 156 10.53 6.31 -12.15
N SER A 157 10.04 5.65 -11.11
CA SER A 157 9.04 6.20 -10.22
C SER A 157 9.25 5.68 -8.81
N GLY A 158 8.93 6.47 -7.79
CA GLY A 158 9.20 6.09 -6.42
C GLY A 158 8.32 6.81 -5.41
N ALA A 159 8.41 6.36 -4.18
CA ALA A 159 7.67 6.97 -3.08
C ALA A 159 8.46 6.85 -1.78
N VAL A 160 8.27 7.82 -0.91
CA VAL A 160 8.74 7.82 0.48
C VAL A 160 7.55 7.94 1.41
N GLN A 161 7.67 7.36 2.60
CA GLN A 161 6.65 7.49 3.63
C GLN A 161 7.23 7.54 5.03
N GLY A 162 6.56 8.30 5.89
CA GLY A 162 6.76 8.30 7.34
C GLY A 162 5.48 7.82 8.01
N TYR A 163 5.60 7.02 9.06
CA TYR A 163 4.45 6.47 9.77
C TYR A 163 4.75 6.23 11.24
N LEU A 164 3.71 6.29 12.06
CA LEU A 164 3.81 6.08 13.49
C LEU A 164 2.54 5.45 14.05
N ARG A 165 2.73 4.72 15.14
CA ARG A 165 1.67 4.20 16.01
C ARG A 165 2.08 4.45 17.45
N LEU A 166 1.32 5.28 18.15
CA LEU A 166 1.53 5.58 19.56
C LEU A 166 0.40 4.95 20.37
N VAL A 167 0.74 4.13 21.35
CA VAL A 167 -0.23 3.41 22.20
C VAL A 167 -0.12 3.92 23.63
N GLY A 168 -1.14 4.65 24.07
CA GLY A 168 -1.32 5.08 25.45
C GLY A 168 -2.30 4.19 26.20
N SER A 169 -2.55 4.52 27.47
CA SER A 169 -3.47 3.78 28.34
C SER A 169 -4.95 3.92 27.93
N ALA A 170 -5.35 5.11 27.48
CA ALA A 170 -6.73 5.42 27.11
C ALA A 170 -6.96 5.55 25.60
N VAL A 171 -5.91 5.92 24.86
CA VAL A 171 -6.00 6.20 23.43
C VAL A 171 -4.81 5.63 22.67
N GLN A 172 -5.05 5.28 21.42
CA GLN A 172 -4.04 4.94 20.44
C GLN A 172 -4.15 5.90 19.26
N PHE A 173 -3.00 6.40 18.83
CA PHE A 173 -2.86 7.29 17.68
C PHE A 173 -2.06 6.58 16.58
N ARG A 174 -2.49 6.72 15.33
CA ARG A 174 -1.75 6.27 14.15
C ARG A 174 -1.73 7.38 13.13
N ALA A 175 -0.64 7.51 12.40
CA ALA A 175 -0.58 8.40 11.25
C ALA A 175 0.40 7.88 10.21
N LYS A 176 0.18 8.27 8.96
CA LYS A 176 1.10 8.05 7.85
C LYS A 176 1.00 9.19 6.86
N ALA A 177 2.15 9.59 6.34
CA ALA A 177 2.25 10.44 5.15
C ALA A 177 3.08 9.72 4.09
N THR A 178 2.67 9.86 2.83
CA THR A 178 3.31 9.29 1.65
C THR A 178 3.43 10.39 0.61
N TYR A 179 4.64 10.55 0.05
CA TYR A 179 4.92 11.40 -1.10
C TYR A 179 5.58 10.54 -2.16
N GLY A 180 5.14 10.66 -3.41
CA GLY A 180 5.72 9.87 -4.49
C GLY A 180 4.95 10.02 -5.77
N SER A 181 5.27 9.14 -6.72
CA SER A 181 4.69 9.18 -8.05
C SER A 181 4.35 7.79 -8.59
N ASN A 182 3.45 7.76 -9.57
CA ASN A 182 2.89 6.57 -10.21
C ASN A 182 2.40 5.51 -9.21
N LEU A 183 1.60 5.91 -8.21
CA LEU A 183 1.09 5.02 -7.16
C LEU A 183 -0.33 4.47 -7.44
N ALA A 184 -0.77 4.50 -8.70
CA ALA A 184 -2.06 3.93 -9.13
C ALA A 184 -2.20 2.43 -8.77
N ASP A 185 -1.09 1.69 -8.82
CA ASP A 185 -0.99 0.27 -8.43
C ASP A 185 -1.20 0.04 -6.91
N HIS A 186 -1.08 1.10 -6.11
CA HIS A 186 -1.36 1.13 -4.68
C HIS A 186 -2.74 1.70 -4.36
N LEU A 187 -3.66 1.75 -5.33
CA LEU A 187 -5.00 2.38 -5.22
C LEU A 187 -4.95 3.83 -4.73
N MET A 188 -3.83 4.52 -4.95
CA MET A 188 -3.71 5.94 -4.67
C MET A 188 -4.08 6.74 -5.91
N LEU A 189 -4.13 8.06 -5.79
CA LEU A 189 -4.13 8.95 -6.95
C LEU A 189 -2.84 8.74 -7.76
N SER A 190 -2.65 9.49 -8.85
CA SER A 190 -1.49 9.39 -9.74
C SER A 190 -1.55 8.20 -10.72
N GLY A 191 -0.48 8.04 -11.48
CA GLY A 191 -0.25 7.21 -12.65
C GLY A 191 0.89 7.84 -13.43
N TYR A 192 0.73 7.96 -14.73
CA TYR A 192 1.67 8.69 -15.57
C TYR A 192 0.93 9.39 -16.72
N ALA A 193 1.52 10.49 -17.20
CA ALA A 193 1.15 11.16 -18.43
C ALA A 193 1.99 10.61 -19.59
N PHE A 194 1.47 10.73 -20.81
CA PHE A 194 2.18 10.38 -22.03
C PHE A 194 1.83 11.35 -23.15
N GLU A 195 2.82 11.67 -23.98
CA GLU A 195 2.65 12.59 -25.11
C GLU A 195 2.08 11.86 -26.33
N GLY A 196 1.10 12.48 -27.01
CA GLY A 196 0.46 11.95 -28.22
C GLY A 196 -0.90 11.28 -27.97
N GLU A 197 -1.55 10.85 -29.05
CA GLU A 197 -2.94 10.34 -29.01
C GLU A 197 -3.05 8.94 -28.38
N GLU A 198 -2.07 8.06 -28.64
CA GLU A 198 -2.11 6.67 -28.21
C GLU A 198 -0.91 6.29 -27.33
N ARG A 199 -1.20 5.69 -26.16
CA ARG A 199 -0.19 5.15 -25.23
C ARG A 199 0.76 4.13 -25.89
N ALA A 200 0.26 3.42 -26.91
CA ALA A 200 1.00 2.36 -27.57
C ALA A 200 2.19 2.87 -28.39
N THR A 201 2.09 4.09 -28.93
CA THR A 201 3.10 4.72 -29.81
C THR A 201 3.82 5.90 -29.15
N ALA A 202 3.38 6.32 -27.95
CA ALA A 202 4.01 7.41 -27.22
C ALA A 202 5.46 7.09 -26.86
N THR A 203 6.37 8.05 -27.01
CA THR A 203 7.79 7.91 -26.66
C THR A 203 8.14 8.56 -25.33
N THR A 204 7.33 9.54 -24.91
CA THR A 204 7.54 10.36 -23.71
C THR A 204 6.54 9.94 -22.64
N PHE A 205 7.05 9.63 -21.44
CA PHE A 205 6.24 9.26 -20.28
C PHE A 205 6.71 10.00 -19.03
N GLU A 206 5.77 10.61 -18.32
CA GLU A 206 6.06 11.37 -17.12
C GLU A 206 5.25 10.87 -15.92
N PRO A 207 5.90 10.52 -14.81
CA PRO A 207 5.19 10.07 -13.62
C PRO A 207 4.44 11.24 -12.97
N LEU A 208 3.18 11.03 -12.60
CA LEU A 208 2.41 12.01 -11.85
C LEU A 208 2.75 11.92 -10.37
N TYR A 209 2.87 13.02 -9.66
CA TYR A 209 3.20 13.08 -8.24
C TYR A 209 1.94 13.25 -7.39
N LEU A 210 2.03 12.78 -6.15
CA LEU A 210 1.00 12.99 -5.14
C LEU A 210 1.63 13.16 -3.77
N ILE A 211 0.90 13.87 -2.90
CA ILE A 211 1.06 13.75 -1.46
C ILE A 211 -0.22 13.19 -0.86
N SER A 212 -0.07 12.32 0.13
CA SER A 212 -1.19 11.68 0.81
C SER A 212 -0.88 11.50 2.28
N THR A 213 -1.85 11.78 3.15
CA THR A 213 -1.71 11.64 4.59
C THR A 213 -3.01 11.18 5.21
N TRP A 214 -2.89 10.45 6.32
CA TRP A 214 -4.01 10.17 7.19
C TRP A 214 -3.55 10.10 8.64
N ALA A 215 -4.47 10.40 9.55
CA ALA A 215 -4.31 10.25 10.98
C ALA A 215 -5.57 9.64 11.59
N GLU A 216 -5.37 8.80 12.59
CA GLU A 216 -6.43 8.12 13.30
C GLU A 216 -6.17 8.19 14.81
N ILE A 217 -7.21 8.53 15.56
CA ILE A 217 -7.25 8.33 17.01
C ILE A 217 -8.35 7.33 17.35
N LEU A 218 -8.08 6.39 18.26
CA LEU A 218 -9.07 5.46 18.78
C LEU A 218 -8.91 5.29 20.29
N THR A 219 -10.02 5.09 20.99
CA THR A 219 -10.01 4.73 22.41
C THR A 219 -9.64 3.25 22.58
N THR A 220 -8.82 2.94 23.57
CA THR A 220 -8.41 1.55 23.91
C THR A 220 -9.43 0.83 24.78
N SER A 221 -10.52 1.51 25.18
CA SER A 221 -11.55 0.98 26.08
C SER A 221 -12.32 -0.21 25.49
N ARG A 222 -12.80 -1.07 26.39
CA ARG A 222 -13.73 -2.17 26.13
C ARG A 222 -14.92 -2.05 27.09
N PRO A 223 -16.12 -2.49 26.71
CA PRO A 223 -16.47 -3.13 25.43
C PRO A 223 -16.70 -2.14 24.27
N VAL A 224 -16.81 -0.84 24.55
CA VAL A 224 -17.05 0.20 23.53
C VAL A 224 -15.73 0.90 23.18
N SER A 225 -15.45 1.01 21.87
CA SER A 225 -14.37 1.83 21.33
C SER A 225 -14.91 2.86 20.33
N VAL A 226 -14.40 4.08 20.42
CA VAL A 226 -14.70 5.19 19.51
C VAL A 226 -13.43 5.53 18.75
N GLY A 227 -13.56 5.88 17.47
CA GLY A 227 -12.45 6.28 16.63
C GLY A 227 -12.80 7.42 15.69
N LEU A 228 -11.79 8.14 15.25
CA LEU A 228 -11.87 9.18 14.23
C LEU A 228 -10.69 9.05 13.29
N LEU A 229 -10.97 8.87 12.00
CA LEU A 229 -10.00 8.94 10.92
C LEU A 229 -10.15 10.26 10.17
N GLY A 230 -9.03 10.92 9.87
CA GLY A 230 -8.93 12.00 8.90
C GLY A 230 -7.95 11.59 7.80
N GLY A 231 -8.28 11.85 6.54
CA GLY A 231 -7.43 11.59 5.38
C GLY A 231 -7.44 12.76 4.41
N TYR A 232 -6.31 13.01 3.75
CA TYR A 232 -6.13 14.00 2.70
C TYR A 232 -5.16 13.48 1.66
N THR A 233 -5.45 13.69 0.38
CA THR A 233 -4.50 13.44 -0.72
C THR A 233 -4.65 14.51 -1.78
N GLU A 234 -3.55 14.85 -2.42
CA GLU A 234 -3.47 15.89 -3.45
C GLU A 234 -2.63 15.37 -4.61
N ASN A 235 -3.16 15.56 -5.82
CA ASN A 235 -2.46 15.32 -7.06
C ASN A 235 -1.58 16.54 -7.36
N LEU A 236 -0.28 16.31 -7.45
CA LEU A 236 0.72 17.35 -7.66
C LEU A 236 1.09 17.52 -9.15
N GLY A 237 0.50 16.73 -10.05
CA GLY A 237 0.79 16.79 -11.48
C GLY A 237 2.16 16.18 -11.84
N THR A 238 2.73 16.59 -12.97
CA THR A 238 4.08 16.21 -13.40
C THR A 238 5.14 17.07 -12.69
N SER A 239 6.38 16.58 -12.61
CA SER A 239 7.48 17.38 -12.04
C SER A 239 7.92 18.53 -12.96
N ASP A 240 7.78 18.33 -14.27
CA ASP A 240 8.10 19.31 -15.28
C ASP A 240 6.82 20.02 -15.72
N ASP A 241 6.92 21.34 -15.91
CA ASP A 241 5.88 22.09 -16.60
C ASP A 241 5.77 21.53 -18.02
N LEU A 242 4.66 20.84 -18.29
CA LEU A 242 4.37 20.33 -19.62
C LEU A 242 4.29 21.53 -20.56
N ALA A 243 5.28 21.71 -21.45
CA ALA A 243 5.32 22.85 -22.36
C ALA A 243 4.07 22.95 -23.25
N THR A 244 3.42 21.81 -23.49
CA THR A 244 2.15 21.68 -24.22
C THR A 244 1.21 20.70 -23.50
N PRO A 245 0.50 21.12 -22.43
CA PRO A 245 -0.32 20.20 -21.63
C PRO A 245 -1.40 19.48 -22.44
N GLU A 246 -1.91 20.13 -23.49
CA GLU A 246 -2.90 19.60 -24.44
C GLU A 246 -2.37 18.42 -25.28
N ALA A 247 -1.05 18.26 -25.39
CA ALA A 247 -0.43 17.15 -26.09
C ALA A 247 -0.33 15.88 -25.23
N PHE A 248 -0.65 15.98 -23.93
CA PHE A 248 -0.54 14.88 -23.00
C PHE A 248 -1.89 14.22 -22.71
N ASN A 249 -1.87 12.91 -22.71
CA ASN A 249 -2.93 12.06 -22.22
C ASN A 249 -2.50 11.36 -20.93
N PHE A 250 -3.48 10.92 -20.12
CA PHE A 250 -3.21 10.38 -18.79
C PHE A 250 -3.62 8.92 -18.66
N ASN A 251 -2.71 8.11 -18.13
CA ASN A 251 -3.01 6.78 -17.65
C ASN A 251 -2.84 6.76 -16.12
N ALA A 252 -3.87 7.24 -15.43
CA ALA A 252 -3.84 7.51 -13.99
C ALA A 252 -5.20 7.28 -13.31
N ARG A 253 -5.18 7.08 -11.99
CA ARG A 253 -6.40 7.05 -11.17
C ARG A 253 -6.86 8.48 -10.95
N THR A 254 -8.07 8.77 -11.45
CA THR A 254 -8.75 10.07 -11.32
C THR A 254 -7.82 11.24 -11.67
N PRO A 255 -7.33 11.32 -12.93
CA PRO A 255 -6.32 12.31 -13.33
C PRO A 255 -6.77 13.74 -13.12
N ASP A 256 -8.07 14.01 -13.25
CA ASP A 256 -8.66 15.36 -13.13
C ASP A 256 -8.97 15.78 -11.69
N MET A 257 -8.67 14.94 -10.70
CA MET A 257 -8.92 15.25 -9.30
C MET A 257 -7.72 15.97 -8.68
N ALA A 258 -7.93 17.23 -8.28
CA ALA A 258 -6.89 18.05 -7.63
C ALA A 258 -6.55 17.54 -6.22
N TYR A 259 -7.56 17.30 -5.39
CA TYR A 259 -7.39 16.74 -4.06
C TYR A 259 -8.62 15.93 -3.64
N GLN A 260 -8.49 15.20 -2.54
CA GLN A 260 -9.58 14.53 -1.87
C GLN A 260 -9.34 14.55 -0.36
N TRP A 261 -10.40 14.62 0.43
CA TRP A 261 -10.32 14.45 1.88
C TRP A 261 -11.45 13.57 2.42
N ARG A 262 -11.21 12.98 3.59
CA ARG A 262 -12.21 12.19 4.33
C ARG A 262 -12.14 12.46 5.81
N VAL A 263 -13.31 12.52 6.45
CA VAL A 263 -13.47 12.40 7.89
C VAL A 263 -14.40 11.24 8.17
N ALA A 264 -13.95 10.29 9.00
CA ALA A 264 -14.69 9.09 9.32
C ALA A 264 -14.74 8.79 10.83
N PRO A 265 -15.73 9.34 11.56
CA PRO A 265 -16.00 8.92 12.93
C PRO A 265 -16.62 7.52 12.94
N ARG A 266 -16.29 6.74 13.98
CA ARG A 266 -16.85 5.41 14.19
C ARG A 266 -17.03 5.06 15.65
N ILE A 267 -17.95 4.13 15.90
CA ILE A 267 -18.16 3.47 17.18
C ILE A 267 -18.24 1.97 16.97
N GLU A 268 -17.61 1.20 17.85
CA GLU A 268 -17.61 -0.25 17.83
C GLU A 268 -17.96 -0.80 19.21
N TYR A 269 -18.73 -1.88 19.24
CA TYR A 269 -19.03 -2.68 20.41
C TYR A 269 -18.44 -4.08 20.24
N HIS A 270 -17.67 -4.52 21.23
CA HIS A 270 -16.93 -5.77 21.20
C HIS A 270 -17.44 -6.68 22.33
N THR A 271 -17.87 -7.89 21.98
CA THR A 271 -18.32 -8.91 22.93
C THR A 271 -17.78 -10.29 22.53
N GLY A 272 -16.79 -10.77 23.28
CA GLY A 272 -16.05 -11.98 22.94
C GLY A 272 -15.47 -11.90 21.51
N PRO A 273 -15.78 -12.86 20.61
CA PRO A 273 -15.30 -12.84 19.22
C PRO A 273 -16.12 -11.91 18.31
N LEU A 274 -17.28 -11.41 18.75
CA LEU A 274 -18.16 -10.57 17.95
C LEU A 274 -17.77 -9.09 18.05
N ARG A 275 -17.74 -8.42 16.90
CA ARG A 275 -17.60 -6.97 16.77
C ARG A 275 -18.77 -6.43 15.95
N LEU A 276 -19.50 -5.49 16.54
CA LEU A 276 -20.52 -4.68 15.86
C LEU A 276 -20.01 -3.26 15.75
N GLY A 277 -20.25 -2.57 14.65
CA GLY A 277 -19.78 -1.20 14.53
C GLY A 277 -20.54 -0.39 13.49
N PHE A 278 -20.45 0.92 13.65
CA PHE A 278 -20.97 1.91 12.74
C PHE A 278 -19.87 2.92 12.41
N GLU A 279 -19.69 3.20 11.13
CA GLU A 279 -18.73 4.18 10.61
C GLU A 279 -19.46 5.06 9.59
N LEU A 280 -19.31 6.38 9.73
CA LEU A 280 -19.80 7.35 8.77
C LEU A 280 -18.61 7.88 7.99
N GLU A 281 -18.56 7.69 6.67
CA GLU A 281 -17.50 8.26 5.84
C GLU A 281 -18.02 9.51 5.11
N VAL A 282 -17.53 10.69 5.51
CA VAL A 282 -17.76 11.94 4.79
C VAL A 282 -16.54 12.22 3.93
N THR A 283 -16.71 12.20 2.60
CA THR A 283 -15.63 12.38 1.63
C THR A 283 -16.00 13.48 0.64
N SER A 284 -15.04 14.34 0.29
CA SER A 284 -15.18 15.33 -0.78
C SER A 284 -13.89 15.39 -1.59
N ALA A 285 -14.02 15.78 -2.85
CA ALA A 285 -12.95 16.14 -3.77
C ALA A 285 -13.18 17.57 -4.26
#